data_AF-A0A966J1R6-F1
#
_entry.id   AF-A0A966J1R6-F1
#
_cell.length_a   1.000
_cell.length_b   1.000
_cell.length_c   1.000
_cell.angle_alpha   90.00
_cell.angle_beta   90.00
_cell.angle_gamma   90.00
#
_symmetry.space_group_name_H-M   'P 1'
#
loop_
_entity.id
_entity.type
_entity.pdbx_description
1 polymer ?
#
loop_
_entity_poly.entity_id
_entity_poly.type
_entity_poly.pdbx_seq_one_letter_code
_entity_poly.pdbx_strand_id
1 'polypeptide(L)'
;MADAWCRLDDLTGARFTLISTSAAWLADLSTHDLAVWQRLGGVMVYLGTPPAIPVPAPVLRLEERDGLMAGWLLAQGAHAVVARPDHYVYGTAQTPDALVRLIHGLSCALLSPSSVAA
;
A
#
# COMPACT_ATOMS: atom_id res chain seq x y z
N MET A 1 -11.89 -25.16 16.19
CA MET A 1 -11.01 -24.63 15.13
C MET A 1 -10.84 -23.15 15.41
N ALA A 2 -9.65 -22.72 15.81
CA ALA A 2 -9.39 -21.29 15.99
C ALA A 2 -9.57 -20.60 14.63
N ASP A 3 -10.34 -19.52 14.64
CA ASP A 3 -10.76 -18.77 13.47
C ASP A 3 -9.52 -18.28 12.69
N ALA A 4 -9.41 -18.60 11.40
CA ALA A 4 -8.22 -18.35 10.58
C ALA A 4 -8.06 -16.87 10.17
N TRP A 5 -8.45 -15.95 11.05
CA TRP A 5 -8.40 -14.51 10.85
C TRP A 5 -7.40 -13.90 11.82
N CYS A 6 -6.50 -13.07 11.30
CA CYS A 6 -5.64 -12.21 12.08
C CYS A 6 -5.93 -10.74 11.74
N ARG A 7 -5.31 -9.82 12.48
CA ARG A 7 -5.39 -8.42 12.12
C ARG A 7 -4.40 -8.12 11.00
N LEU A 8 -4.68 -7.08 10.21
CA LEU A 8 -3.81 -6.67 9.12
C LEU A 8 -2.42 -6.26 9.61
N ASP A 9 -2.34 -5.57 10.76
CA ASP A 9 -1.10 -5.14 11.39
C ASP A 9 -0.23 -6.31 11.87
N ASP A 10 -0.81 -7.47 12.19
CA ASP A 10 -0.04 -8.69 12.49
C ASP A 10 0.80 -9.15 11.27
N LEU A 11 0.35 -8.84 10.05
CA LEU A 11 1.02 -9.22 8.80
C LEU A 11 1.94 -8.12 8.25
N THR A 12 1.53 -6.86 8.39
CA THR A 12 2.30 -5.73 7.85
C THR A 12 3.38 -5.28 8.83
N GLY A 13 3.16 -5.41 10.14
CA GLY A 13 4.02 -4.86 11.18
C GLY A 13 4.15 -3.34 11.09
N ALA A 14 5.15 -2.77 11.78
CA ALA A 14 5.44 -1.34 11.77
C ALA A 14 6.19 -0.91 10.49
N ARG A 15 5.52 -0.97 9.34
CA ARG A 15 6.07 -0.62 8.02
C ARG A 15 5.13 0.29 7.24
N PHE A 16 5.69 1.07 6.31
CA PHE A 16 4.88 1.73 5.30
C PHE A 16 4.10 0.67 4.53
N THR A 17 2.80 0.88 4.36
CA THR A 17 1.92 -0.11 3.75
C THR A 17 1.14 0.51 2.61
N LEU A 18 1.24 -0.09 1.43
CA LEU A 18 0.45 0.24 0.26
C LEU A 18 -0.62 -0.84 0.15
N ILE A 19 -1.88 -0.46 0.32
CA ILE A 19 -3.02 -1.37 0.24
C ILE A 19 -3.82 -0.97 -1.01
N SER A 20 -4.09 -1.93 -1.89
CA SER A 20 -4.90 -1.70 -3.10
C SER A 20 -5.98 -2.78 -3.25
N THR A 21 -7.16 -2.37 -3.70
CA THR A 21 -8.22 -3.28 -4.18
C THR A 21 -8.13 -3.54 -5.68
N SER A 22 -7.22 -2.85 -6.37
CA SER A 22 -6.96 -3.03 -7.81
C SER A 22 -5.63 -3.74 -8.03
N ALA A 23 -5.69 -4.99 -8.46
CA ALA A 23 -4.50 -5.74 -8.88
C ALA A 23 -3.82 -5.11 -10.09
N ALA A 24 -4.59 -4.50 -11.00
CA ALA A 24 -4.06 -3.86 -12.20
C ALA A 24 -3.14 -2.69 -11.82
N TRP A 25 -3.53 -1.90 -10.81
CA TRP A 25 -2.71 -0.78 -10.37
C TRP A 25 -1.40 -1.23 -9.73
N LEU A 26 -1.40 -2.38 -9.03
CA LEU A 26 -0.15 -2.95 -8.50
C LEU A 26 0.73 -3.49 -9.64
N ALA A 27 0.12 -4.10 -10.66
CA ALA A 27 0.83 -4.62 -11.83
C ALA A 27 1.43 -3.51 -12.71
N ASP A 28 0.77 -2.35 -12.77
CA ASP A 28 1.21 -1.19 -13.57
C ASP A 28 2.34 -0.39 -12.90
N LEU A 29 2.69 -0.67 -11.64
CA LEU A 29 3.84 -0.05 -10.98
C LEU A 29 5.12 -0.40 -11.74
N SER A 30 5.86 0.63 -12.14
CA SER A 30 7.13 0.44 -12.83
C SER A 30 8.19 -0.14 -11.89
N THR A 31 9.25 -0.71 -12.48
CA THR A 31 10.44 -1.13 -11.72
C THR A 31 11.01 0.00 -10.87
N HIS A 32 10.90 1.25 -11.32
CA HIS A 32 11.38 2.41 -10.58
C HIS A 32 10.51 2.69 -9.34
N ASP A 33 9.18 2.65 -9.48
CA ASP A 33 8.24 2.85 -8.36
C ASP A 33 8.41 1.77 -7.29
N LEU A 34 8.57 0.51 -7.72
CA LEU A 34 8.85 -0.61 -6.85
C LEU A 34 10.18 -0.44 -6.11
N ALA A 35 11.23 0.02 -6.79
CA ALA A 35 12.52 0.28 -6.16
C ALA A 35 12.47 1.45 -5.16
N VAL A 36 11.63 2.46 -5.38
CA VAL A 36 11.37 3.53 -4.40
C VAL A 36 10.65 2.96 -3.17
N TRP A 37 9.59 2.18 -3.38
CA TRP A 37 8.82 1.58 -2.31
C TRP A 37 9.64 0.60 -1.45
N GLN A 38 10.50 -0.20 -2.09
CA GLN A 38 11.43 -1.09 -1.40
C GLN A 38 12.46 -0.33 -0.55
N ARG A 39 12.98 0.81 -1.03
CA ARG A 39 13.90 1.66 -0.25
C ARG A 39 13.26 2.25 1.01
N LEU A 40 11.95 2.45 0.99
CA LEU A 40 11.16 2.85 2.17
C LEU A 40 10.92 1.68 3.15
N GLY A 41 11.31 0.44 2.81
CA GLY A 41 10.96 -0.75 3.57
C GLY A 41 9.46 -1.07 3.50
N GLY A 42 8.80 -0.63 2.44
CA GLY A 42 7.35 -0.71 2.31
C GLY A 42 6.83 -2.12 2.01
N VAL A 43 5.60 -2.38 2.41
CA VAL A 43 4.84 -3.62 2.13
C VAL A 43 3.70 -3.31 1.18
N MET A 44 3.49 -4.17 0.19
CA MET A 44 2.31 -4.11 -0.66
C MET A 44 1.30 -5.17 -0.24
N VAL A 45 0.05 -4.74 -0.18
CA VAL A 45 -1.12 -5.57 0.13
C VAL A 45 -2.13 -5.41 -1.00
N TYR A 46 -2.57 -6.54 -1.54
CA TYR A 46 -3.73 -6.63 -2.39
C TYR A 46 -4.90 -7.19 -1.58
N LEU A 47 -6.00 -6.43 -1.52
CA LEU A 47 -7.24 -6.84 -0.87
C LEU A 47 -8.26 -7.28 -1.92
N GLY A 48 -8.62 -8.55 -1.90
CA GLY A 48 -9.61 -9.13 -2.80
C GLY A 48 -9.31 -10.57 -3.13
N THR A 49 -10.19 -11.17 -3.94
CA THR A 49 -9.99 -12.52 -4.45
C THR A 49 -8.70 -12.61 -5.26
N PRO A 50 -7.96 -13.73 -5.21
CA PRO A 50 -6.71 -13.90 -5.96
C PRO A 50 -6.81 -13.39 -7.40
N PRO A 51 -5.94 -12.45 -7.82
CA PRO A 51 -6.09 -11.83 -9.12
C PRO A 51 -5.71 -12.81 -10.24
N ALA A 52 -6.45 -12.76 -11.34
CA ALA A 52 -6.12 -13.52 -12.56
C ALA A 52 -4.84 -12.99 -13.24
N ILE A 53 -4.47 -11.74 -12.95
CA ILE A 53 -3.25 -11.10 -13.46
C ILE A 53 -2.09 -11.23 -12.44
N PRO A 54 -0.84 -11.39 -12.90
CA PRO A 54 0.33 -11.33 -12.04
C PRO A 54 0.46 -9.95 -11.39
N VAL A 55 0.74 -9.93 -10.09
CA VAL A 55 1.15 -8.72 -9.34
C VAL A 55 2.63 -8.86 -8.95
N PRO A 56 3.39 -7.75 -8.82
CA PRO A 56 4.80 -7.80 -8.45
C PRO A 56 5.02 -8.50 -7.11
N ALA A 57 6.16 -9.14 -6.92
CA ALA A 57 6.52 -9.76 -5.66
C ALA A 57 7.55 -8.90 -4.89
N PRO A 58 7.49 -8.85 -3.55
CA PRO A 58 6.49 -9.48 -2.68
C PRO A 58 5.22 -8.62 -2.51
N VAL A 59 4.05 -9.24 -2.67
CA VAL A 59 2.72 -8.66 -2.35
C VAL A 59 1.96 -9.66 -1.47
N LEU A 60 1.42 -9.18 -0.35
CA LEU A 60 0.49 -9.95 0.47
C LEU A 60 -0.88 -9.93 -0.20
N ARG A 61 -1.43 -11.10 -0.50
CA ARG A 61 -2.78 -11.24 -1.08
C ARG A 61 -3.71 -11.68 0.03
N LEU A 62 -4.65 -10.84 0.42
CA LEU A 62 -5.51 -11.07 1.56
C LEU A 62 -6.98 -10.90 1.16
N GLU A 63 -7.83 -11.69 1.78
CA GLU A 63 -9.27 -11.47 1.78
C GLU A 63 -9.66 -10.75 3.08
N GLU A 64 -10.66 -9.88 2.98
CA GLU A 64 -11.14 -9.13 4.13
C GLU A 64 -12.45 -9.73 4.63
N ARG A 65 -12.54 -10.00 5.93
CA ARG A 65 -13.73 -10.63 6.54
C ARG A 65 -14.99 -9.76 6.43
N ASP A 66 -14.85 -8.49 6.82
CA ASP A 66 -15.98 -7.56 7.02
C ASP A 66 -16.03 -6.46 5.93
N GLY A 67 -15.09 -6.47 4.99
CA GLY A 67 -15.01 -5.50 3.89
C GLY A 67 -14.85 -4.03 4.32
N LEU A 68 -14.29 -3.77 5.51
CA LEU A 68 -14.14 -2.43 6.08
C LEU A 68 -13.22 -1.54 5.24
N MET A 69 -12.02 -2.02 4.91
CA MET A 69 -11.03 -1.28 4.12
C MET A 69 -11.49 -1.13 2.68
N ALA A 70 -11.99 -2.20 2.06
CA ALA A 70 -12.53 -2.14 0.70
C ALA A 70 -13.72 -1.18 0.60
N GLY A 71 -14.66 -1.25 1.55
CA GLY A 71 -15.82 -0.35 1.63
C GLY A 71 -15.43 1.09 1.93
N TRP A 72 -14.46 1.32 2.82
CA TRP A 72 -13.94 2.65 3.11
C TRP A 72 -13.25 3.28 1.90
N LEU A 73 -12.39 2.55 1.19
CA LEU A 73 -11.76 3.02 -0.05
C LEU A 73 -12.82 3.42 -1.10
N LEU A 74 -13.83 2.56 -1.30
CA LEU A 74 -14.94 2.86 -2.21
C LEU A 74 -15.68 4.14 -1.81
N ALA A 75 -15.96 4.35 -0.52
CA ALA A 75 -16.62 5.56 -0.02
C ALA A 75 -15.78 6.84 -0.23
N GLN A 76 -14.45 6.71 -0.30
CA GLN A 76 -13.54 7.82 -0.65
C GLN A 76 -13.33 7.99 -2.17
N GLY A 77 -13.95 7.14 -3.00
CA GLY A 77 -13.68 7.08 -4.44
C GLY A 77 -12.23 6.68 -4.76
N ALA A 78 -11.56 5.99 -3.84
CA ALA A 78 -10.18 5.57 -3.94
C ALA A 78 -10.08 4.06 -4.20
N HIS A 79 -8.97 3.62 -4.79
CA HIS A 79 -8.67 2.20 -4.97
C HIS A 79 -7.41 1.77 -4.22
N ALA A 80 -6.60 2.72 -3.75
CA ALA A 80 -5.42 2.42 -2.97
C ALA A 80 -5.20 3.44 -1.84
N VAL A 81 -4.51 3.01 -0.80
CA VAL A 81 -4.08 3.83 0.34
C VAL A 81 -2.62 3.55 0.65
N VAL A 82 -1.88 4.60 0.98
CA VAL A 82 -0.55 4.52 1.57
C VAL A 82 -0.70 4.87 3.05
N ALA A 83 -0.29 3.95 3.91
CA ALA A 83 -0.27 4.09 5.36
C ALA A 83 1.16 4.13 5.90
N ARG A 84 1.34 4.84 7.00
CA ARG A 84 2.58 4.97 7.75
C ARG A 84 2.84 3.74 8.64
N PRO A 85 4.05 3.57 9.20
CA PRO A 85 4.38 2.49 10.12
C PRO A 85 3.54 2.43 11.39
N ASP A 86 2.89 3.53 11.78
CA ASP A 86 1.93 3.61 12.89
C ASP A 86 0.48 3.36 12.45
N HIS A 87 0.27 2.81 11.25
CA HIS A 87 -1.02 2.48 10.64
C HIS A 87 -1.94 3.69 10.37
N TYR A 88 -1.41 4.92 10.45
CA TYR A 88 -2.14 6.11 10.03
C TYR A 88 -2.05 6.30 8.51
N VAL A 89 -3.16 6.75 7.92
CA VAL A 89 -3.23 7.07 6.49
C VAL A 89 -2.31 8.26 6.18
N TYR A 90 -1.38 8.06 5.26
CA TYR A 90 -0.62 9.15 4.64
C TYR A 90 -1.42 9.78 3.49
N GLY A 91 -2.05 8.95 2.65
CA GLY A 91 -2.93 9.42 1.58
C GLY A 91 -3.62 8.29 0.83
N THR A 92 -4.69 8.64 0.11
CA THR A 92 -5.46 7.74 -0.74
C THR A 92 -5.31 8.11 -2.21
N ALA A 93 -5.35 7.11 -3.10
CA ALA A 93 -5.24 7.30 -4.54
C ALA A 93 -6.55 6.94 -5.25
N GLN A 94 -7.05 7.89 -6.03
CA GLN A 94 -8.22 7.74 -6.91
C GLN A 94 -7.83 7.39 -8.35
N THR A 95 -6.53 7.48 -8.69
CA THR A 95 -5.96 7.11 -9.99
C THR A 95 -4.59 6.44 -9.83
N PRO A 96 -4.11 5.65 -10.81
CA PRO A 96 -2.75 5.09 -10.79
C PRO A 96 -1.67 6.16 -10.64
N ASP A 97 -1.79 7.28 -11.36
CA ASP A 97 -0.83 8.38 -11.26
C ASP A 97 -0.83 9.03 -9.86
N ALA A 98 -1.99 9.10 -9.20
CA ALA A 98 -2.05 9.59 -7.83
C ALA A 98 -1.34 8.63 -6.85
N LEU A 99 -1.43 7.32 -7.07
CA LEU A 99 -0.70 6.33 -6.28
C LEU A 99 0.81 6.51 -6.44
N VAL A 100 1.29 6.63 -7.68
CA VAL A 100 2.70 6.89 -7.98
C VAL A 100 3.16 8.19 -7.29
N ARG A 101 2.39 9.28 -7.39
CA ARG A 101 2.69 10.54 -6.69
C ARG A 101 2.81 10.38 -5.17
N LEU A 102 1.96 9.57 -4.54
CA LEU A 102 2.07 9.29 -3.10
C LEU A 102 3.37 8.56 -2.74
N ILE A 103 3.75 7.54 -3.52
CA ILE A 103 4.99 6.76 -3.30
C ILE A 103 6.22 7.66 -3.39
N HIS A 104 6.32 8.45 -4.47
CA HIS A 104 7.45 9.36 -4.68
C HIS A 104 7.46 10.53 -3.70
N GLY A 105 6.30 11.12 -3.42
CA GLY A 105 6.17 12.21 -2.44
C GLY A 105 6.62 11.80 -1.04
N LEU A 106 6.22 10.60 -0.60
CA LEU A 106 6.67 10.02 0.66
C LEU A 106 8.18 9.79 0.68
N SER A 107 8.73 9.23 -0.40
CA SER A 107 10.18 9.02 -0.54
C SER A 107 10.97 10.31 -0.49
N CYS A 108 10.53 11.35 -1.20
CA CYS A 108 11.18 12.66 -1.17
C CYS A 108 11.14 13.25 0.25
N ALA A 109 10.00 13.19 0.93
CA ALA A 109 9.86 13.75 2.28
C ALA A 109 10.79 13.09 3.33
N LEU A 110 11.13 11.80 3.15
CA LEU A 110 11.91 11.03 4.12
C LEU A 110 13.38 10.83 3.75
N LEU A 111 13.70 10.79 2.46
CA LEU A 111 15.04 10.45 1.95
C LEU A 111 15.80 11.64 1.36
N SER A 112 15.17 12.81 1.24
CA SER A 112 15.95 14.03 0.99
C SER A 112 16.89 14.27 2.16
N PRO A 113 18.19 14.55 1.92
CA PRO A 113 19.08 14.95 2.98
C PRO A 113 18.51 16.23 3.58
N SER A 114 17.97 16.12 4.79
CA SER A 114 17.64 17.27 5.60
C SER A 114 18.94 18.03 5.84
N SER A 115 19.20 19.07 5.05
CA SER A 115 20.17 20.10 5.41
C SER A 115 19.61 20.82 6.63
N VAL A 116 19.87 20.24 7.80
CA VAL A 116 19.89 20.99 9.04
C VAL A 116 21.31 21.51 9.15
N ALA A 117 21.54 22.67 8.54
CA ALA A 117 22.68 23.50 8.90
C ALA A 117 22.44 23.98 10.33
N ALA A 118 23.30 23.53 11.26
CA ALA A 118 23.48 24.10 12.58
C ALA A 118 24.93 24.59 12.67
#